data_AF-A0A2N7UCD0-F1
#
_entry.id   AF-A0A2N7UCD0-F1
#
_cell.length_a   1.000
_cell.length_b   1.000
_cell.length_c   1.000
_cell.angle_alpha   90.00
_cell.angle_beta   90.00
_cell.angle_gamma   90.00
#
_symmetry.space_group_name_H-M   'P 1'
#
loop_
_entity.id
_entity.type
_entity.pdbx_description
1 polymer ?
#
loop_
_entity_poly.entity_id
_entity_poly.type
_entity_poly.pdbx_seq_one_letter_code
_entity_poly.pdbx_strand_id
1 'polypeptide(L)'
;MDPRWNLFAASTLVAALTTSSALAAAPPDPDHQAMLENSRQHIPLPPWPNGDQAGMGNTQGAGTWQRCAFHMARPDARTYELSHVRSANMPQSPFAAPASSEFDPTSGIPGTRHGFNTESVSGNVGGQGTQLDALGHFGHLATPWDGQGEFPADELRYYGGLTQDEVKPSADAPLSKLGVEHVPPIVTSAVLLDASEYLNEGEPLAAGTQIDKADIQGMIEAQGLGWRGLQPGDVLYVHTGWGSRWDDENGIYYGMGPGLDYDTMAWLAEQAIVLVALDNPFTDPVPEGMLSGESAPQGVPDGLPFAIHHHNLTQSGIYQIQNANLGEMARDNVWTSCTMILPNRTQGAAQAPVRPIAIGSPTRP
;
A
#
# COMPACT_ATOMS: atom_id res chain seq x y z
N MET A 1 36.82 -18.00 -71.56
CA MET A 1 36.06 -18.74 -70.54
C MET A 1 36.69 -18.41 -69.20
N ASP A 2 35.97 -17.58 -68.44
CA ASP A 2 35.98 -17.34 -66.98
C ASP A 2 37.32 -17.09 -66.22
N PRO A 3 37.61 -15.84 -65.82
CA PRO A 3 38.47 -15.51 -64.68
C PRO A 3 37.60 -15.00 -63.52
N ARG A 4 37.41 -15.81 -62.47
CA ARG A 4 36.72 -15.34 -61.25
C ARG A 4 37.68 -14.65 -60.31
N TRP A 5 37.38 -13.37 -60.10
CA TRP A 5 37.97 -12.47 -59.11
C TRP A 5 37.26 -12.59 -57.76
N ASN A 6 38.06 -12.46 -56.70
CA ASN A 6 37.62 -12.25 -55.32
C ASN A 6 36.76 -10.98 -55.19
N LEU A 7 35.64 -11.07 -54.47
CA LEU A 7 34.92 -9.92 -53.94
C LEU A 7 34.66 -10.12 -52.46
N PHE A 8 35.24 -9.20 -51.68
CA PHE A 8 35.05 -9.00 -50.25
C PHE A 8 33.59 -8.65 -49.95
N ALA A 9 32.98 -9.34 -48.99
CA ALA A 9 31.72 -8.91 -48.39
C ALA A 9 32.04 -7.90 -47.26
N ALA A 10 31.74 -6.63 -47.52
CA ALA A 10 31.74 -5.59 -46.48
C ALA A 10 30.42 -5.69 -45.70
N SER A 11 30.50 -6.09 -44.44
CA SER A 11 29.37 -6.06 -43.51
C SER A 11 29.13 -4.62 -43.05
N THR A 12 28.07 -3.99 -43.55
CA THR A 12 27.58 -2.70 -43.06
C THR A 12 26.84 -2.94 -41.75
N LEU A 13 27.47 -2.60 -40.63
CA LEU A 13 26.83 -2.53 -39.32
C LEU A 13 25.96 -1.26 -39.29
N VAL A 14 24.64 -1.41 -39.37
CA VAL A 14 23.71 -0.31 -39.11
C VAL A 14 23.54 -0.23 -37.60
N ALA A 15 24.26 0.68 -36.95
CA ALA A 15 24.00 1.03 -35.56
C ALA A 15 22.68 1.81 -35.51
N ALA A 16 21.62 1.15 -35.03
CA ALA A 16 20.39 1.82 -34.67
C ALA A 16 20.66 2.68 -33.42
N LEU A 17 20.86 3.98 -33.63
CA LEU A 17 20.84 4.97 -32.55
C LEU A 17 19.40 5.07 -32.04
N THR A 18 19.10 4.36 -30.97
CA THR A 18 17.91 4.63 -30.15
C THR A 18 18.14 5.95 -29.44
N THR A 19 17.69 7.05 -30.05
CA THR A 19 17.57 8.33 -29.36
C THR A 19 16.43 8.19 -28.36
N SER A 20 16.76 7.82 -27.12
CA SER A 20 15.87 8.06 -25.98
C SER A 20 15.83 9.58 -25.79
N SER A 21 14.82 10.22 -26.38
CA SER A 21 14.51 11.61 -26.08
C SER A 21 13.93 11.62 -24.67
N ALA A 22 14.78 11.81 -23.66
CA ALA A 22 14.35 12.21 -22.34
C ALA A 22 13.60 13.55 -22.50
N LEU A 23 12.27 13.49 -22.57
CA LEU A 23 11.42 14.65 -22.45
C LEU A 23 11.72 15.24 -21.07
N ALA A 24 12.37 16.40 -21.04
CA ALA A 24 12.61 17.12 -19.80
C ALA A 24 11.25 17.32 -19.11
N ALA A 25 11.14 16.85 -17.85
CA ALA A 25 9.93 17.03 -17.06
C ALA A 25 9.52 18.51 -17.07
N ALA A 26 8.23 18.78 -17.28
CA ALA A 26 7.71 20.13 -17.23
C ALA A 26 8.07 20.74 -15.86
N PRO A 27 8.44 22.04 -15.80
CA PRO A 27 8.72 22.67 -14.53
C PRO A 27 7.50 22.58 -13.61
N PRO A 28 7.70 22.40 -12.29
CA PRO A 28 6.61 22.26 -11.34
C PRO A 28 5.69 23.49 -11.35
N ASP A 29 4.38 23.25 -11.19
CA ASP A 29 3.35 24.29 -11.08
C ASP A 29 3.69 25.21 -9.87
N PRO A 30 3.97 26.51 -10.08
CA PRO A 30 4.33 27.42 -9.00
C PRO A 30 3.28 27.51 -7.90
N ASP A 31 1.99 27.38 -8.25
CA ASP A 31 0.90 27.41 -7.28
C ASP A 31 0.92 26.13 -6.43
N HIS A 32 1.29 24.99 -7.01
CA HIS A 32 1.49 23.74 -6.29
C HIS A 32 2.68 23.87 -5.31
N GLN A 33 3.80 24.42 -5.76
CA GLN A 33 4.98 24.62 -4.90
C GLN A 33 4.66 25.54 -3.71
N ALA A 34 4.00 26.66 -3.95
CA ALA A 34 3.61 27.60 -2.91
C ALA A 34 2.61 26.97 -1.91
N MET A 35 1.63 26.22 -2.42
CA MET A 35 0.69 25.46 -1.58
C MET A 35 1.43 24.44 -0.72
N LEU A 36 2.37 23.68 -1.31
CA LEU A 36 3.12 22.65 -0.60
C LEU A 36 3.93 23.25 0.55
N GLU A 37 4.66 24.34 0.28
CA GLU A 37 5.44 25.04 1.30
C GLU A 37 4.56 25.59 2.43
N ASN A 38 3.41 26.18 2.10
CA ASN A 38 2.45 26.63 3.11
C ASN A 38 1.91 25.48 3.95
N SER A 39 1.59 24.35 3.32
CA SER A 39 0.98 23.20 4.01
C SER A 39 1.88 22.62 5.10
N ARG A 40 3.21 22.64 4.90
CA ARG A 40 4.21 22.09 5.84
C ARG A 40 4.15 22.75 7.22
N GLN A 41 3.76 24.02 7.29
CA GLN A 41 3.66 24.78 8.54
C GLN A 41 2.51 24.30 9.44
N HIS A 42 1.62 23.46 8.90
CA HIS A 42 0.40 23.01 9.56
C HIS A 42 0.33 21.49 9.75
N ILE A 43 1.46 20.78 9.61
CA ILE A 43 1.55 19.33 9.80
C ILE A 43 2.32 19.05 11.09
N PRO A 44 1.71 18.39 12.08
CA PRO A 44 2.43 17.86 13.23
C PRO A 44 3.47 16.83 12.79
N LEU A 45 4.62 16.80 13.47
CA LEU A 45 5.69 15.83 13.25
C LEU A 45 5.99 15.05 14.53
N PRO A 46 6.45 13.79 14.44
CA PRO A 46 6.89 13.02 15.60
C PRO A 46 8.12 13.68 16.28
N PRO A 47 8.42 13.33 17.55
CA PRO A 47 7.85 12.23 18.34
C PRO A 47 6.44 12.53 18.88
N TRP A 48 5.59 11.51 18.90
CA TRP A 48 4.24 11.58 19.44
C TRP A 48 4.22 11.43 20.97
N PRO A 49 3.19 11.96 21.66
CA PRO A 49 3.06 11.82 23.11
C PRO A 49 2.99 10.35 23.58
N ASN A 50 3.41 10.09 24.82
CA ASN A 50 3.27 8.77 25.42
C ASN A 50 1.80 8.30 25.45
N GLY A 51 1.57 7.06 25.04
CA GLY A 51 0.23 6.49 24.95
C GLY A 51 -0.54 6.91 23.68
N ASP A 52 0.14 7.51 22.70
CA ASP A 52 -0.38 7.68 21.35
C ASP A 52 -0.88 6.35 20.78
N GLN A 53 -2.00 6.41 20.05
CA GLN A 53 -2.63 5.27 19.40
C GLN A 53 -2.91 5.50 17.91
N ALA A 54 -2.58 6.70 17.41
CA ALA A 54 -2.84 7.09 16.04
C ALA A 54 -1.58 7.04 15.15
N GLY A 55 -0.38 6.96 15.73
CA GLY A 55 0.85 6.90 14.95
C GLY A 55 1.02 8.08 14.02
N MET A 56 1.44 7.82 12.79
CA MET A 56 1.52 8.82 11.73
C MET A 56 0.14 9.35 11.31
N GLY A 57 -0.97 8.76 11.79
CA GLY A 57 -2.30 9.37 11.72
C GLY A 57 -2.36 10.76 12.38
N ASN A 58 -1.47 11.08 13.33
CA ASN A 58 -1.36 12.41 13.93
C ASN A 58 -0.90 13.50 12.94
N THR A 59 -0.37 13.13 11.77
CA THR A 59 -0.03 14.09 10.70
C THR A 59 -1.26 14.70 10.03
N GLN A 60 -2.44 14.08 10.19
CA GLN A 60 -3.66 14.51 9.50
C GLN A 60 -4.21 15.82 10.08
N GLY A 61 -4.52 16.78 9.22
CA GLY A 61 -5.03 18.09 9.63
C GLY A 61 -5.04 19.11 8.51
N ALA A 62 -5.06 20.39 8.86
CA ALA A 62 -5.21 21.48 7.90
C ALA A 62 -4.17 21.46 6.76
N GLY A 63 -2.91 21.12 7.07
CA GLY A 63 -1.85 21.00 6.06
C GLY A 63 -2.13 19.89 5.04
N THR A 64 -2.47 18.68 5.50
CA THR A 64 -2.78 17.56 4.59
C THR A 64 -4.07 17.82 3.79
N TRP A 65 -5.09 18.42 4.41
CA TRP A 65 -6.32 18.80 3.73
C TRP A 65 -6.10 19.86 2.65
N GLN A 66 -5.22 20.82 2.89
CA GLN A 66 -4.84 21.82 1.88
C GLN A 66 -4.20 21.16 0.64
N ARG A 67 -3.32 20.16 0.84
CA ARG A 67 -2.72 19.40 -0.26
C ARG A 67 -3.75 18.60 -1.05
N CYS A 68 -4.66 17.92 -0.36
CA CYS A 68 -5.78 17.26 -1.04
C CYS A 68 -6.66 18.26 -1.83
N ALA A 69 -7.02 19.39 -1.22
CA ALA A 69 -7.88 20.39 -1.86
C ALA A 69 -7.27 20.95 -3.16
N PHE A 70 -5.95 21.09 -3.24
CA PHE A 70 -5.26 21.50 -4.46
C PHE A 70 -5.56 20.56 -5.63
N HIS A 71 -5.46 19.24 -5.43
CA HIS A 71 -5.74 18.25 -6.48
C HIS A 71 -7.24 18.21 -6.84
N MET A 72 -8.12 18.29 -5.85
CA MET A 72 -9.58 18.31 -6.10
C MET A 72 -10.05 19.52 -6.90
N ALA A 73 -9.36 20.65 -6.78
CA ALA A 73 -9.71 21.89 -7.46
C ALA A 73 -9.22 21.95 -8.91
N ARG A 74 -8.46 20.95 -9.39
CA ARG A 74 -7.95 20.95 -10.76
C ARG A 74 -9.09 20.71 -11.76
N PRO A 75 -9.19 21.50 -12.84
CA PRO A 75 -10.30 21.41 -13.79
C PRO A 75 -10.34 20.10 -14.59
N ASP A 76 -9.21 19.40 -14.66
CA ASP A 76 -9.04 18.11 -15.34
C ASP A 76 -8.91 16.94 -14.37
N ALA A 77 -9.16 17.16 -13.07
CA ALA A 77 -9.15 16.11 -12.06
C ALA A 77 -10.19 15.03 -12.39
N ARG A 78 -9.79 13.78 -12.19
CA ARG A 78 -10.64 12.59 -12.27
C ARG A 78 -10.58 11.84 -10.96
N THR A 79 -11.66 11.11 -10.65
CA THR A 79 -11.70 10.20 -9.51
C THR A 79 -11.30 8.81 -9.97
N TYR A 80 -10.45 8.15 -9.18
CA TYR A 80 -10.00 6.78 -9.35
C TYR A 80 -10.46 5.95 -8.14
N GLU A 81 -11.05 4.80 -8.41
CA GLU A 81 -11.41 3.82 -7.39
C GLU A 81 -10.20 2.93 -7.11
N LEU A 82 -9.70 2.96 -5.87
CA LEU A 82 -8.49 2.21 -5.50
C LEU A 82 -8.79 0.96 -4.66
N SER A 83 -10.06 0.57 -4.56
CA SER A 83 -10.44 -0.73 -4.02
C SER A 83 -10.92 -1.70 -5.09
N HIS A 84 -10.67 -2.97 -4.87
CA HIS A 84 -11.34 -4.03 -5.63
C HIS A 84 -12.76 -4.23 -5.10
N VAL A 85 -13.67 -4.63 -5.99
CA VAL A 85 -15.03 -5.00 -5.60
C VAL A 85 -14.96 -6.21 -4.69
N ARG A 86 -15.55 -6.09 -3.50
CA ARG A 86 -15.75 -7.24 -2.61
C ARG A 86 -16.79 -8.16 -3.22
N SER A 87 -16.43 -9.41 -3.46
CA SER A 87 -17.33 -10.41 -4.02
C SER A 87 -17.07 -11.78 -3.40
N ALA A 88 -17.99 -12.73 -3.56
CA ALA A 88 -17.81 -14.10 -3.10
C ALA A 88 -16.67 -14.85 -3.81
N ASN A 89 -16.25 -14.36 -4.98
CA ASN A 89 -15.22 -14.99 -5.82
C ASN A 89 -13.89 -14.21 -5.80
N MET A 90 -13.81 -13.12 -5.02
CA MET A 90 -12.54 -12.41 -4.90
C MET A 90 -11.50 -13.33 -4.24
N PRO A 91 -10.20 -13.18 -4.56
CA PRO A 91 -9.16 -13.91 -3.87
C PRO A 91 -9.29 -13.72 -2.36
N GLN A 92 -9.04 -14.78 -1.60
CA GLN A 92 -9.12 -14.77 -0.14
C GLN A 92 -7.72 -14.91 0.45
N SER A 93 -7.41 -14.07 1.43
CA SER A 93 -6.21 -14.21 2.25
C SER A 93 -6.24 -15.56 2.98
N PRO A 94 -5.19 -16.39 2.86
CA PRO A 94 -5.08 -17.66 3.56
C PRO A 94 -4.76 -17.48 5.06
N PHE A 95 -4.39 -16.25 5.48
CA PHE A 95 -4.05 -15.92 6.87
C PHE A 95 -5.26 -15.51 7.70
N ALA A 96 -6.44 -15.45 7.09
CA ALA A 96 -7.65 -14.93 7.70
C ALA A 96 -8.81 -15.89 7.44
N ALA A 97 -9.77 -15.96 8.37
CA ALA A 97 -11.00 -16.70 8.13
C ALA A 97 -11.66 -16.17 6.84
N PRO A 98 -11.99 -17.03 5.86
CA PRO A 98 -12.57 -16.60 4.59
C PRO A 98 -13.82 -15.75 4.81
N ALA A 99 -13.92 -14.63 4.08
CA ALA A 99 -15.12 -13.82 4.09
C ALA A 99 -16.18 -14.46 3.18
N SER A 100 -17.42 -14.52 3.66
CA SER A 100 -18.56 -14.99 2.88
C SER A 100 -19.71 -14.01 2.97
N SER A 101 -20.52 -13.98 1.91
CA SER A 101 -21.76 -13.20 1.84
C SER A 101 -22.90 -14.13 1.43
N GLU A 102 -23.98 -14.12 2.20
CA GLU A 102 -25.22 -14.84 1.91
C GLU A 102 -26.32 -13.81 1.67
N PHE A 103 -26.93 -13.85 0.48
CA PHE A 103 -27.98 -12.90 0.09
C PHE A 103 -29.36 -13.50 0.36
N ASP A 104 -30.16 -12.81 1.16
CA ASP A 104 -31.48 -13.28 1.56
C ASP A 104 -32.50 -13.12 0.41
N PRO A 105 -33.57 -13.95 0.36
CA PRO A 105 -34.68 -13.71 -0.55
C PRO A 105 -35.33 -12.34 -0.31
N THR A 106 -35.68 -11.66 -1.40
CA THR A 106 -36.46 -10.41 -1.32
C THR A 106 -37.68 -10.59 -0.45
N SER A 107 -37.80 -9.72 0.55
CA SER A 107 -38.86 -9.77 1.55
C SER A 107 -39.74 -8.53 1.48
N GLY A 108 -40.93 -8.58 2.07
CA GLY A 108 -41.86 -7.47 2.11
C GLY A 108 -42.65 -7.43 3.41
N ILE A 109 -43.21 -6.27 3.74
CA ILE A 109 -44.00 -6.10 4.96
C ILE A 109 -45.48 -6.25 4.60
N PRO A 110 -46.19 -7.29 5.09
CA PRO A 110 -47.59 -7.53 4.76
C PRO A 110 -48.48 -6.31 5.01
N GLY A 111 -49.38 -6.01 4.07
CA GLY A 111 -50.30 -4.86 4.14
C GLY A 111 -49.67 -3.50 3.81
N THR A 112 -48.42 -3.46 3.35
CA THR A 112 -47.72 -2.23 2.94
C THR A 112 -47.33 -2.25 1.46
N ARG A 113 -46.71 -1.17 0.98
CA ARG A 113 -46.09 -1.08 -0.35
C ARG A 113 -44.56 -1.28 -0.31
N HIS A 114 -44.03 -1.87 0.75
CA HIS A 114 -42.59 -2.00 0.98
C HIS A 114 -42.08 -3.41 0.69
N GLY A 115 -40.98 -3.48 -0.06
CA GLY A 115 -40.11 -4.64 -0.22
C GLY A 115 -38.65 -4.25 0.06
N PHE A 116 -37.81 -5.20 0.43
CA PHE A 116 -36.41 -4.99 0.81
C PHE A 116 -35.54 -6.23 0.53
N ASN A 117 -34.24 -6.03 0.46
CA ASN A 117 -33.22 -7.08 0.33
C ASN A 117 -32.22 -6.91 1.49
N THR A 118 -31.65 -8.02 1.94
CA THR A 118 -30.63 -8.07 2.98
C THR A 118 -29.61 -9.14 2.66
N GLU A 119 -28.47 -9.08 3.33
CA GLU A 119 -27.41 -10.06 3.25
C GLU A 119 -26.76 -10.22 4.61
N SER A 120 -26.26 -11.42 4.87
CA SER A 120 -25.42 -11.72 6.03
C SER A 120 -23.98 -11.86 5.58
N VAL A 121 -23.06 -11.29 6.35
CA VAL A 121 -21.60 -11.41 6.12
C VAL A 121 -20.94 -12.08 7.31
N SER A 122 -20.00 -12.99 7.06
CA SER A 122 -19.22 -13.69 8.09
C SER A 122 -17.75 -13.84 7.69
N GLY A 123 -16.91 -14.24 8.65
CA GLY A 123 -15.46 -14.39 8.48
C GLY A 123 -14.67 -13.16 8.97
N ASN A 124 -13.37 -13.13 8.68
CA ASN A 124 -12.54 -11.96 8.98
C ASN A 124 -12.72 -10.92 7.87
N VAL A 125 -13.79 -10.14 7.94
CA VAL A 125 -14.11 -9.11 6.93
C VAL A 125 -13.00 -8.06 6.80
N GLY A 126 -12.31 -7.75 7.91
CA GLY A 126 -11.25 -6.74 7.98
C GLY A 126 -9.95 -7.13 7.29
N GLY A 127 -9.61 -8.42 7.26
CA GLY A 127 -8.38 -8.94 6.64
C GLY A 127 -8.58 -9.57 5.25
N GLN A 128 -9.61 -9.13 4.52
CA GLN A 128 -9.93 -9.62 3.17
C GLN A 128 -10.17 -8.43 2.23
N GLY A 129 -9.97 -8.60 0.92
CA GLY A 129 -10.20 -7.54 -0.07
C GLY A 129 -9.13 -6.44 -0.07
N THR A 130 -9.48 -5.23 -0.49
CA THR A 130 -8.68 -4.03 -0.18
C THR A 130 -8.87 -3.67 1.28
N GLN A 131 -7.80 -3.78 2.06
CA GLN A 131 -7.85 -3.80 3.52
C GLN A 131 -6.79 -2.92 4.14
N LEU A 132 -7.12 -2.29 5.27
CA LEU A 132 -6.20 -1.51 6.09
C LEU A 132 -5.78 -2.31 7.32
N ASP A 133 -4.48 -2.34 7.56
CA ASP A 133 -3.87 -2.85 8.79
C ASP A 133 -3.59 -1.69 9.74
N ALA A 134 -4.27 -1.69 10.89
CA ALA A 134 -4.06 -0.70 11.94
C ALA A 134 -2.90 -1.12 12.85
N LEU A 135 -2.46 -0.21 13.74
CA LEU A 135 -1.28 -0.44 14.58
C LEU A 135 -1.43 -1.65 15.52
N GLY A 136 -2.66 -1.97 15.93
CA GLY A 136 -2.95 -3.15 16.76
C GLY A 136 -2.93 -4.48 16.01
N HIS A 137 -2.78 -4.47 14.68
CA HIS A 137 -2.68 -5.70 13.87
C HIS A 137 -1.41 -6.51 14.16
N PHE A 138 -0.32 -5.83 14.49
CA PHE A 138 0.98 -6.45 14.70
C PHE A 138 1.52 -6.17 16.10
N GLY A 139 2.11 -7.21 16.70
CA GLY A 139 2.93 -7.13 17.90
C GLY A 139 4.25 -7.84 17.66
N HIS A 140 5.23 -7.64 18.53
CA HIS A 140 6.53 -8.27 18.40
C HIS A 140 7.09 -8.77 19.74
N LEU A 141 7.92 -9.79 19.65
CA LEU A 141 8.74 -10.29 20.76
C LEU A 141 10.13 -9.65 20.70
N ALA A 142 10.86 -9.70 21.81
CA ALA A 142 12.26 -9.29 21.86
C ALA A 142 13.20 -10.33 21.22
N THR A 143 12.81 -11.61 21.29
CA THR A 143 13.52 -12.73 20.68
C THR A 143 12.53 -13.59 19.88
N PRO A 144 12.94 -14.18 18.76
CA PRO A 144 12.07 -15.10 18.01
C PRO A 144 11.59 -16.25 18.90
N TRP A 145 10.31 -16.57 18.81
CA TRP A 145 9.76 -17.77 19.42
C TRP A 145 10.20 -18.99 18.59
N ASP A 146 10.65 -20.05 19.26
CA ASP A 146 11.15 -21.27 18.62
C ASP A 146 10.03 -22.19 18.08
N GLY A 147 8.77 -21.78 18.26
CA GLY A 147 7.59 -22.53 17.85
C GLY A 147 7.25 -23.71 18.77
N GLN A 148 7.95 -23.87 19.89
CA GLN A 148 7.68 -24.92 20.87
C GLN A 148 6.89 -24.37 22.06
N GLY A 149 5.94 -25.18 22.55
CA GLY A 149 5.11 -24.82 23.70
C GLY A 149 3.98 -23.85 23.36
N GLU A 150 3.49 -23.14 24.39
CA GLU A 150 2.51 -22.08 24.21
C GLU A 150 3.18 -20.81 23.68
N PHE A 151 2.48 -20.08 22.80
CA PHE A 151 2.96 -18.80 22.31
C PHE A 151 3.08 -17.80 23.47
N PRO A 152 4.25 -17.16 23.70
CA PRO A 152 4.48 -16.26 24.83
C PRO A 152 3.83 -14.89 24.61
N ALA A 153 2.49 -14.86 24.57
CA ALA A 153 1.74 -13.67 24.23
C ALA A 153 1.96 -12.51 25.22
N ASP A 154 2.20 -12.80 26.49
CA ASP A 154 2.45 -11.82 27.55
C ASP A 154 3.75 -11.01 27.35
N GLU A 155 4.69 -11.58 26.60
CA GLU A 155 5.94 -10.91 26.23
C GLU A 155 5.79 -9.94 25.06
N LEU A 156 4.64 -9.95 24.35
CA LEU A 156 4.43 -9.07 23.21
C LEU A 156 4.52 -7.59 23.59
N ARG A 157 5.10 -6.84 22.67
CA ARG A 157 5.07 -5.38 22.62
C ARG A 157 4.42 -4.93 21.33
N TYR A 158 3.68 -3.85 21.45
CA TYR A 158 2.98 -3.19 20.35
C TYR A 158 3.53 -1.78 20.15
N TYR A 159 2.96 -1.08 19.18
CA TYR A 159 3.26 0.33 18.93
C TYR A 159 3.30 1.17 20.21
N GLY A 160 4.30 2.04 20.32
CA GLY A 160 4.53 2.88 21.50
C GLY A 160 5.05 2.12 22.73
N GLY A 161 5.45 0.86 22.58
CA GLY A 161 5.94 0.00 23.66
C GLY A 161 4.84 -0.55 24.57
N LEU A 162 3.57 -0.46 24.15
CA LEU A 162 2.42 -0.99 24.89
C LEU A 162 2.53 -2.50 25.06
N THR A 163 2.10 -3.01 26.21
CA THR A 163 2.14 -4.45 26.51
C THR A 163 0.90 -5.19 26.00
N GLN A 164 0.99 -6.52 25.96
CA GLN A 164 -0.14 -7.42 25.73
C GLN A 164 -1.37 -7.08 26.59
N ASP A 165 -1.20 -6.91 27.89
CA ASP A 165 -2.32 -6.65 28.81
C ASP A 165 -3.00 -5.30 28.54
N GLU A 166 -2.25 -4.31 28.05
CA GLU A 166 -2.81 -3.00 27.70
C GLU A 166 -3.58 -3.02 26.39
N VAL A 167 -3.12 -3.79 25.40
CA VAL A 167 -3.67 -3.83 24.05
C VAL A 167 -4.77 -4.88 23.92
N LYS A 168 -4.55 -6.09 24.43
CA LYS A 168 -5.47 -7.23 24.33
C LYS A 168 -5.44 -8.05 25.63
N PRO A 169 -6.20 -7.63 26.66
CA PRO A 169 -6.12 -8.17 28.02
C PRO A 169 -6.61 -9.62 28.20
N SER A 170 -7.25 -10.20 27.19
CA SER A 170 -7.59 -11.64 27.17
C SER A 170 -7.59 -12.17 25.74
N ALA A 171 -7.39 -13.48 25.59
CA ALA A 171 -7.21 -14.13 24.29
C ALA A 171 -8.35 -13.84 23.28
N ASP A 172 -9.58 -13.74 23.76
CA ASP A 172 -10.78 -13.55 22.92
C ASP A 172 -11.37 -12.14 22.99
N ALA A 173 -10.73 -11.22 23.73
CA ALA A 173 -11.20 -9.84 23.82
C ALA A 173 -10.93 -9.06 22.53
N PRO A 174 -11.79 -8.06 22.21
CA PRO A 174 -11.42 -7.02 21.27
C PRO A 174 -10.19 -6.25 21.76
N LEU A 175 -9.51 -5.53 20.86
CA LEU A 175 -8.42 -4.67 21.26
C LEU A 175 -8.95 -3.52 22.16
N SER A 176 -8.29 -3.30 23.30
CA SER A 176 -8.55 -2.19 24.22
C SER A 176 -7.82 -0.91 23.82
N LYS A 177 -6.73 -1.06 23.07
CA LYS A 177 -5.92 0.02 22.51
C LYS A 177 -5.50 -0.33 21.08
N LEU A 178 -5.12 0.67 20.29
CA LEU A 178 -4.64 0.53 18.91
C LEU A 178 -5.64 -0.09 17.93
N GLY A 179 -6.92 -0.15 18.31
CA GLY A 179 -8.00 -0.55 17.42
C GLY A 179 -8.27 0.49 16.33
N VAL A 180 -8.92 0.06 15.25
CA VAL A 180 -9.23 0.88 14.06
C VAL A 180 -10.00 2.17 14.42
N GLU A 181 -10.78 2.19 15.50
CA GLU A 181 -11.49 3.39 15.96
C GLU A 181 -10.56 4.57 16.31
N HIS A 182 -9.27 4.32 16.52
CA HIS A 182 -8.23 5.32 16.75
C HIS A 182 -7.55 5.81 15.47
N VAL A 183 -7.80 5.16 14.33
CA VAL A 183 -7.32 5.61 13.02
C VAL A 183 -8.17 6.80 12.58
N PRO A 184 -7.58 8.00 12.38
CA PRO A 184 -8.33 9.13 11.87
C PRO A 184 -8.70 8.92 10.40
N PRO A 185 -9.72 9.63 9.87
CA PRO A 185 -9.88 9.81 8.43
C PRO A 185 -8.56 10.28 7.81
N ILE A 186 -8.06 9.55 6.82
CA ILE A 186 -6.86 9.94 6.08
C ILE A 186 -7.33 10.73 4.86
N VAL A 187 -7.07 12.03 4.87
CA VAL A 187 -7.42 12.96 3.79
C VAL A 187 -6.19 13.81 3.54
N THR A 188 -5.48 13.53 2.45
CA THR A 188 -4.14 14.05 2.23
C THR A 188 -3.76 13.97 0.75
N SER A 189 -2.57 14.43 0.38
CA SER A 189 -2.00 14.09 -0.92
C SER A 189 -1.37 12.68 -0.91
N ALA A 190 -1.43 12.01 -2.05
CA ALA A 190 -0.73 10.76 -2.28
C ALA A 190 0.39 10.93 -3.31
N VAL A 191 1.31 9.98 -3.30
CA VAL A 191 2.33 9.75 -4.32
C VAL A 191 2.10 8.36 -4.85
N LEU A 192 1.90 8.22 -6.15
CA LEU A 192 1.96 6.92 -6.81
C LEU A 192 3.33 6.76 -7.44
N LEU A 193 4.02 5.67 -7.11
CA LEU A 193 5.26 5.25 -7.75
C LEU A 193 4.98 3.97 -8.57
N ASP A 194 5.33 3.99 -9.84
CA ASP A 194 5.13 2.86 -10.75
C ASP A 194 6.38 1.98 -10.83
N ALA A 195 6.44 1.01 -9.93
CA ALA A 195 7.55 0.06 -9.86
C ALA A 195 7.54 -0.91 -11.04
N SER A 196 6.37 -1.24 -11.60
CA SER A 196 6.28 -2.08 -12.79
C SER A 196 6.94 -1.43 -14.01
N GLU A 197 6.65 -0.14 -14.25
CA GLU A 197 7.28 0.63 -15.33
C GLU A 197 8.80 0.79 -15.08
N TYR A 198 9.18 1.16 -13.86
CA TYR A 198 10.56 1.48 -13.53
C TYR A 198 11.50 0.27 -13.49
N LEU A 199 11.05 -0.87 -12.96
CA LEU A 199 11.90 -2.04 -12.71
C LEU A 199 11.70 -3.17 -13.74
N ASN A 200 10.62 -3.14 -14.53
CA ASN A 200 10.26 -4.26 -15.38
C ASN A 200 9.50 -3.86 -16.66
N GLU A 201 9.80 -2.67 -17.21
CA GLU A 201 9.31 -2.23 -18.53
C GLU A 201 7.77 -2.26 -18.66
N GLY A 202 7.06 -2.02 -17.56
CA GLY A 202 5.60 -1.97 -17.48
C GLY A 202 4.93 -3.32 -17.23
N GLU A 203 5.70 -4.41 -17.18
CA GLU A 203 5.20 -5.75 -16.87
C GLU A 203 5.14 -5.97 -15.35
N PRO A 204 4.19 -6.80 -14.84
CA PRO A 204 4.09 -7.09 -13.42
C PRO A 204 5.39 -7.66 -12.84
N LEU A 205 5.82 -7.13 -11.69
CA LEU A 205 7.02 -7.61 -11.00
C LEU A 205 6.91 -9.09 -10.63
N ALA A 206 8.06 -9.75 -10.54
CA ALA A 206 8.15 -11.15 -10.13
C ALA A 206 7.90 -11.30 -8.62
N ALA A 207 7.51 -12.51 -8.21
CA ALA A 207 7.38 -12.85 -6.80
C ALA A 207 8.72 -12.68 -6.08
N GLY A 208 8.69 -12.08 -4.89
CA GLY A 208 9.88 -11.81 -4.09
C GLY A 208 10.77 -10.68 -4.61
N THR A 209 10.40 -9.98 -5.70
CA THR A 209 11.11 -8.75 -6.09
C THR A 209 11.04 -7.75 -4.93
N GLN A 210 12.21 -7.28 -4.49
CA GLN A 210 12.34 -6.31 -3.42
C GLN A 210 12.50 -4.92 -4.05
N ILE A 211 11.64 -4.00 -3.63
CA ILE A 211 11.66 -2.59 -4.05
C ILE A 211 12.40 -1.84 -2.95
N ASP A 212 13.63 -1.45 -3.23
CA ASP A 212 14.53 -0.86 -2.22
C ASP A 212 14.40 0.67 -2.16
N LYS A 213 15.13 1.28 -1.23
CA LYS A 213 15.15 2.74 -1.08
C LYS A 213 15.62 3.45 -2.36
N ALA A 214 16.63 2.92 -3.04
CA ALA A 214 17.17 3.52 -4.25
C ALA A 214 16.15 3.46 -5.39
N ASP A 215 15.37 2.38 -5.49
CA ASP A 215 14.27 2.25 -6.44
C ASP A 215 13.18 3.30 -6.17
N ILE A 216 12.78 3.48 -4.91
CA ILE A 216 11.80 4.51 -4.53
C ILE A 216 12.29 5.92 -4.93
N GLN A 217 13.54 6.25 -4.62
CA GLN A 217 14.13 7.54 -4.99
C GLN A 217 14.27 7.68 -6.51
N GLY A 218 14.63 6.60 -7.20
CA GLY A 218 14.72 6.52 -8.65
C GLY A 218 13.37 6.79 -9.33
N MET A 219 12.29 6.17 -8.84
CA MET A 219 10.93 6.40 -9.32
C MET A 219 10.46 7.84 -9.10
N ILE A 220 10.76 8.43 -7.94
CA ILE A 220 10.47 9.85 -7.66
C ILE A 220 11.12 10.75 -8.70
N GLU A 221 12.38 10.52 -9.05
CA GLU A 221 13.07 11.31 -10.08
C GLU A 221 12.54 11.03 -11.48
N ALA A 222 12.36 9.75 -11.85
CA ALA A 222 11.89 9.34 -13.17
C ALA A 222 10.49 9.90 -13.49
N GLN A 223 9.62 9.99 -12.48
CA GLN A 223 8.27 10.55 -12.61
C GLN A 223 8.23 12.08 -12.44
N GLY A 224 9.39 12.75 -12.38
CA GLY A 224 9.48 14.21 -12.29
C GLY A 224 8.99 14.77 -10.94
N LEU A 225 9.01 13.96 -9.88
CA LEU A 225 8.57 14.32 -8.55
C LEU A 225 9.71 14.80 -7.63
N GLY A 226 10.96 14.83 -8.07
CA GLY A 226 12.12 15.25 -7.25
C GLY A 226 11.97 16.62 -6.57
N TRP A 227 11.16 17.52 -7.15
CA TRP A 227 10.87 18.83 -6.55
C TRP A 227 9.98 18.76 -5.29
N ARG A 228 9.16 17.70 -5.14
CA ARG A 228 8.32 17.48 -3.94
C ARG A 228 8.77 16.29 -3.11
N GLY A 229 9.22 15.20 -3.72
CA GLY A 229 9.40 13.91 -3.05
C GLY A 229 8.14 13.47 -2.28
N LEU A 230 8.36 12.71 -1.20
CA LEU A 230 7.33 12.40 -0.21
C LEU A 230 7.23 13.55 0.80
N GLN A 231 6.02 13.77 1.32
CA GLN A 231 5.78 14.79 2.35
C GLN A 231 5.20 14.16 3.62
N PRO A 232 5.46 14.76 4.81
CA PRO A 232 4.83 14.30 6.04
C PRO A 232 3.31 14.21 5.93
N GLY A 233 2.76 13.06 6.30
CA GLY A 233 1.36 12.71 6.19
C GLY A 233 0.87 12.37 4.78
N ASP A 234 1.75 12.20 3.79
CA ASP A 234 1.37 11.65 2.49
C ASP A 234 1.02 10.16 2.59
N VAL A 235 0.21 9.69 1.64
CA VAL A 235 0.08 8.26 1.34
C VAL A 235 1.04 7.89 0.21
N LEU A 236 1.80 6.81 0.39
CA LEU A 236 2.61 6.22 -0.67
C LEU A 236 1.86 5.03 -1.29
N TYR A 237 1.49 5.16 -2.56
CA TYR A 237 1.03 4.06 -3.40
C TYR A 237 2.19 3.52 -4.24
N VAL A 238 2.36 2.21 -4.29
CA VAL A 238 3.37 1.55 -5.12
C VAL A 238 2.67 0.55 -6.04
N HIS A 239 2.67 0.86 -7.33
CA HIS A 239 2.11 -0.02 -8.36
C HIS A 239 3.18 -1.00 -8.83
N THR A 240 3.01 -2.26 -8.47
CA THR A 240 3.89 -3.38 -8.82
C THR A 240 3.41 -4.14 -10.05
N GLY A 241 2.20 -3.85 -10.52
CA GLY A 241 1.51 -4.56 -11.60
C GLY A 241 0.93 -5.91 -11.16
N TRP A 242 1.19 -6.36 -9.92
CA TRP A 242 0.68 -7.63 -9.40
C TRP A 242 -0.86 -7.66 -9.33
N GLY A 243 -1.49 -6.50 -9.16
CA GLY A 243 -2.94 -6.35 -9.09
C GLY A 243 -3.66 -6.82 -10.36
N SER A 244 -2.96 -6.91 -11.49
CA SER A 244 -3.49 -7.51 -12.73
C SER A 244 -3.90 -8.97 -12.57
N ARG A 245 -3.40 -9.66 -11.54
CA ARG A 245 -3.72 -11.07 -11.21
C ARG A 245 -4.88 -11.21 -10.24
N TRP A 246 -5.58 -10.12 -9.88
CA TRP A 246 -6.68 -10.15 -8.92
C TRP A 246 -7.79 -11.13 -9.30
N ASP A 247 -8.10 -11.24 -10.60
CA ASP A 247 -9.16 -12.13 -11.09
C ASP A 247 -8.61 -13.49 -11.56
N ASP A 248 -7.35 -13.82 -11.27
CA ASP A 248 -6.75 -15.09 -11.68
C ASP A 248 -7.32 -16.27 -10.86
N GLU A 249 -8.05 -17.17 -11.52
CA GLU A 249 -8.65 -18.36 -10.91
C GLU A 249 -7.62 -19.40 -10.43
N ASN A 250 -6.34 -19.24 -10.80
CA ASN A 250 -5.27 -20.18 -10.47
C ASN A 250 -4.81 -20.10 -9.00
N GLY A 251 -5.33 -19.16 -8.20
CA GLY A 251 -5.03 -19.03 -6.78
C GLY A 251 -3.64 -18.48 -6.47
N ILE A 252 -2.90 -17.99 -7.47
CA ILE A 252 -1.52 -17.51 -7.35
C ILE A 252 -1.46 -16.20 -6.54
N TYR A 253 -2.50 -15.38 -6.62
CA TYR A 253 -2.51 -14.00 -6.11
C TYR A 253 -2.02 -13.89 -4.65
N TYR A 254 -2.56 -14.69 -3.73
CA TYR A 254 -2.26 -14.65 -2.28
C TYR A 254 -1.12 -15.59 -1.82
N GLY A 255 -0.41 -16.26 -2.72
CA GLY A 255 0.66 -17.21 -2.37
C GLY A 255 2.06 -16.59 -2.31
N MET A 256 2.26 -15.48 -3.01
CA MET A 256 3.56 -14.84 -3.21
C MET A 256 3.35 -13.42 -3.76
N GLY A 257 4.40 -12.61 -3.82
CA GLY A 257 4.34 -11.29 -4.43
C GLY A 257 5.61 -10.47 -4.23
N PRO A 258 5.76 -9.36 -4.96
CA PRO A 258 6.81 -8.37 -4.72
C PRO A 258 6.55 -7.63 -3.39
N GLY A 259 7.48 -6.80 -2.94
CA GLY A 259 7.26 -5.96 -1.76
C GLY A 259 8.42 -5.01 -1.50
N LEU A 260 8.31 -4.23 -0.42
CA LEU A 260 9.34 -3.28 -0.04
C LEU A 260 10.52 -3.96 0.65
N ASP A 261 11.74 -3.57 0.30
CA ASP A 261 12.94 -4.05 0.98
C ASP A 261 13.05 -3.51 2.41
N TYR A 262 13.70 -4.26 3.29
CA TYR A 262 13.99 -3.88 4.68
C TYR A 262 14.67 -2.50 4.78
N ASP A 263 15.52 -2.15 3.82
CA ASP A 263 16.26 -0.89 3.82
C ASP A 263 15.36 0.37 3.66
N THR A 264 14.13 0.20 3.18
CA THR A 264 13.16 1.29 2.98
C THR A 264 12.60 1.84 4.28
N MET A 265 12.53 0.98 5.31
CA MET A 265 11.75 1.20 6.52
C MET A 265 12.13 2.48 7.27
N ALA A 266 13.43 2.63 7.58
CA ALA A 266 13.92 3.78 8.32
C ALA A 266 13.71 5.07 7.52
N TRP A 267 13.91 5.02 6.21
CA TRP A 267 13.75 6.19 5.36
C TRP A 267 12.29 6.62 5.22
N LEU A 268 11.36 5.68 5.05
CA LEU A 268 9.92 5.97 5.03
C LEU A 268 9.43 6.54 6.36
N ALA A 269 9.96 6.05 7.48
CA ALA A 269 9.70 6.62 8.81
C ALA A 269 10.22 8.07 8.92
N GLU A 270 11.41 8.37 8.39
CA GLU A 270 11.94 9.74 8.34
C GLU A 270 11.08 10.68 7.47
N GLN A 271 10.43 10.16 6.41
CA GLN A 271 9.52 10.96 5.59
C GLN A 271 8.18 11.25 6.30
N ALA A 272 7.90 10.58 7.42
CA ALA A 272 6.68 10.71 8.21
C ALA A 272 5.40 10.53 7.37
N ILE A 273 5.41 9.62 6.39
CA ILE A 273 4.19 9.26 5.63
C ILE A 273 3.16 8.62 6.56
N VAL A 274 1.87 8.80 6.26
CA VAL A 274 0.80 8.22 7.10
C VAL A 274 0.56 6.75 6.79
N LEU A 275 0.70 6.36 5.52
CA LEU A 275 0.29 5.06 5.03
C LEU A 275 1.09 4.67 3.79
N VAL A 276 1.41 3.38 3.68
CA VAL A 276 1.92 2.78 2.45
C VAL A 276 0.94 1.72 1.93
N ALA A 277 0.78 1.64 0.61
CA ALA A 277 -0.14 0.71 -0.02
C ALA A 277 0.40 0.17 -1.34
N LEU A 278 0.33 -1.14 -1.51
CA LEU A 278 0.73 -1.82 -2.73
C LEU A 278 -0.50 -2.45 -3.41
N ASP A 279 -0.40 -2.69 -4.71
CA ASP A 279 -1.42 -3.38 -5.51
C ASP A 279 -1.34 -4.91 -5.46
N ASN A 280 -0.81 -5.44 -4.36
CA ASN A 280 -0.62 -6.86 -4.14
C ASN A 280 -1.02 -7.23 -2.69
N PRO A 281 -1.01 -8.52 -2.31
CA PRO A 281 -1.45 -8.95 -1.00
C PRO A 281 -0.43 -8.78 0.13
N PHE A 282 0.76 -8.25 -0.17
CA PHE A 282 1.86 -8.17 0.79
C PHE A 282 2.59 -6.84 0.68
N THR A 283 2.79 -6.15 1.81
CA THR A 283 3.74 -5.03 1.87
C THR A 283 5.19 -5.51 1.82
N ASP A 284 5.45 -6.70 2.37
CA ASP A 284 6.75 -7.38 2.37
C ASP A 284 6.94 -8.25 1.12
N PRO A 285 8.17 -8.44 0.64
CA PRO A 285 8.44 -9.35 -0.46
C PRO A 285 8.22 -10.80 -0.02
N VAL A 286 7.39 -11.52 -0.77
CA VAL A 286 7.09 -12.94 -0.53
C VAL A 286 7.54 -13.76 -1.74
N PRO A 287 8.77 -14.32 -1.74
CA PRO A 287 9.20 -15.22 -2.80
C PRO A 287 8.42 -16.54 -2.78
N GLU A 288 8.43 -17.23 -3.93
CA GLU A 288 7.86 -18.57 -4.05
C GLU A 288 8.52 -19.53 -3.05
N GLY A 289 7.69 -20.27 -2.29
CA GLY A 289 8.15 -21.19 -1.25
C GLY A 289 8.29 -20.56 0.13
N MET A 290 8.10 -19.24 0.30
CA MET A 290 8.29 -18.60 1.62
C MET A 290 7.24 -19.06 2.62
N LEU A 291 5.98 -19.11 2.21
CA LEU A 291 4.86 -19.48 3.10
C LEU A 291 4.88 -20.98 3.47
N SER A 292 5.57 -21.82 2.70
CA SER A 292 5.85 -23.22 3.02
C SER A 292 7.13 -23.41 3.84
N GLY A 293 7.90 -22.34 4.10
CA GLY A 293 9.18 -22.39 4.80
C GLY A 293 10.34 -22.91 3.95
N GLU A 294 10.16 -23.01 2.63
CA GLU A 294 11.16 -23.49 1.67
C GLU A 294 12.11 -22.38 1.20
N SER A 295 11.71 -21.12 1.34
CA SER A 295 12.51 -19.94 1.03
C SER A 295 12.36 -18.83 2.07
N ALA A 296 13.24 -17.84 2.03
CA ALA A 296 13.12 -16.61 2.82
C ALA A 296 13.53 -15.41 1.96
N PRO A 297 12.98 -14.21 2.23
CA PRO A 297 13.46 -12.98 1.58
C PRO A 297 14.92 -12.71 1.98
N GLN A 298 15.67 -12.09 1.08
CA GLN A 298 17.08 -11.77 1.33
C GLN A 298 17.21 -10.41 2.00
N GLY A 299 18.22 -10.20 2.85
CA GLY A 299 18.48 -8.89 3.45
C GLY A 299 17.60 -8.52 4.64
N VAL A 300 16.66 -9.39 5.05
CA VAL A 300 15.89 -9.21 6.29
C VAL A 300 16.63 -9.78 7.51
N PRO A 301 16.49 -9.18 8.71
CA PRO A 301 17.02 -9.76 9.94
C PRO A 301 16.42 -11.12 10.29
N ASP A 302 17.21 -11.96 10.96
CA ASP A 302 16.78 -13.26 11.44
C ASP A 302 15.49 -13.17 12.28
N GLY A 303 14.50 -14.00 11.95
CA GLY A 303 13.23 -14.07 12.67
C GLY A 303 12.22 -12.95 12.36
N LEU A 304 12.50 -12.10 11.36
CA LEU A 304 11.57 -11.05 10.89
C LEU A 304 11.20 -11.24 9.41
N PRO A 305 10.46 -12.31 9.04
CA PRO A 305 10.05 -12.55 7.65
C PRO A 305 9.12 -11.48 7.08
N PHE A 306 8.35 -10.79 7.93
CA PHE A 306 7.48 -9.67 7.58
C PHE A 306 7.97 -8.38 8.26
N ALA A 307 9.20 -7.99 7.92
CA ALA A 307 9.89 -6.89 8.57
C ALA A 307 9.26 -5.53 8.31
N ILE A 308 8.64 -5.30 7.14
CA ILE A 308 7.97 -4.04 6.82
C ILE A 308 6.69 -3.89 7.64
N HIS A 309 5.86 -4.94 7.73
CA HIS A 309 4.72 -4.96 8.67
C HIS A 309 5.18 -4.69 10.10
N HIS A 310 6.22 -5.39 10.56
CA HIS A 310 6.79 -5.18 11.90
C HIS A 310 7.18 -3.71 12.10
N HIS A 311 8.00 -3.14 11.24
CA HIS A 311 8.52 -1.80 11.45
C HIS A 311 7.43 -0.73 11.34
N ASN A 312 6.61 -0.79 10.29
CA ASN A 312 5.56 0.20 10.07
C ASN A 312 4.54 0.21 11.21
N LEU A 313 4.02 -0.96 11.58
CA LEU A 313 2.91 -1.04 12.53
C LEU A 313 3.37 -0.98 13.98
N THR A 314 4.57 -1.46 14.32
CA THR A 314 5.03 -1.53 15.73
C THR A 314 6.09 -0.50 16.10
N GLN A 315 6.84 0.05 15.13
CA GLN A 315 7.96 0.96 15.42
C GLN A 315 7.67 2.40 14.97
N SER A 316 7.28 2.62 13.71
CA SER A 316 7.13 3.96 13.14
C SER A 316 5.69 4.50 13.15
N GLY A 317 4.69 3.64 13.33
CA GLY A 317 3.29 4.03 13.37
C GLY A 317 2.71 4.36 11.99
N ILE A 318 3.28 3.80 10.92
CA ILE A 318 2.81 3.92 9.53
C ILE A 318 1.76 2.84 9.28
N TYR A 319 0.59 3.22 8.78
CA TYR A 319 -0.45 2.26 8.39
C TYR A 319 -0.11 1.54 7.08
N GLN A 320 -0.76 0.41 6.84
CA GLN A 320 -0.62 -0.30 5.58
C GLN A 320 -1.99 -0.57 4.94
N ILE A 321 -2.04 -0.51 3.61
CA ILE A 321 -3.12 -1.12 2.84
C ILE A 321 -2.56 -2.17 1.91
N GLN A 322 -3.21 -3.33 1.90
CA GLN A 322 -2.95 -4.40 0.94
C GLN A 322 -4.05 -4.40 -0.12
N ASN A 323 -3.71 -4.91 -1.31
CA ASN A 323 -4.62 -5.09 -2.44
C ASN A 323 -5.25 -3.78 -2.94
N ALA A 324 -4.46 -2.72 -3.08
CA ALA A 324 -4.93 -1.49 -3.70
C ALA A 324 -5.12 -1.69 -5.21
N ASN A 325 -6.20 -1.16 -5.79
CA ASN A 325 -6.39 -1.19 -7.24
C ASN A 325 -5.73 0.05 -7.88
N LEU A 326 -4.46 -0.08 -8.29
CA LEU A 326 -3.66 1.07 -8.74
C LEU A 326 -3.52 1.19 -10.27
N GLY A 327 -3.93 0.18 -11.02
CA GLY A 327 -3.63 0.09 -12.46
C GLY A 327 -4.26 1.18 -13.32
N GLU A 328 -5.45 1.70 -12.96
CA GLU A 328 -6.03 2.83 -13.69
C GLU A 328 -5.26 4.13 -13.47
N MET A 329 -4.84 4.38 -12.22
CA MET A 329 -4.12 5.58 -11.85
C MET A 329 -2.70 5.60 -12.44
N ALA A 330 -2.05 4.42 -12.49
CA ALA A 330 -0.76 4.22 -13.15
C ALA A 330 -0.85 4.46 -14.66
N ARG A 331 -1.83 3.86 -15.35
CA ARG A 331 -2.06 4.04 -16.79
C ARG A 331 -2.30 5.50 -17.20
N ASP A 332 -3.03 6.24 -16.37
CA ASP A 332 -3.31 7.66 -16.60
C ASP A 332 -2.18 8.58 -16.09
N ASN A 333 -1.06 8.00 -15.61
CA ASN A 333 0.12 8.70 -15.11
C ASN A 333 -0.22 9.75 -14.04
N VAL A 334 -1.11 9.43 -13.10
CA VAL A 334 -1.50 10.33 -12.01
C VAL A 334 -0.56 10.10 -10.81
N TRP A 335 0.62 10.72 -10.87
CA TRP A 335 1.66 10.54 -9.86
C TRP A 335 1.39 11.25 -8.53
N THR A 336 0.50 12.24 -8.55
CA THR A 336 0.12 13.04 -7.39
C THR A 336 -1.39 13.22 -7.37
N SER A 337 -2.04 12.98 -6.25
CA SER A 337 -3.49 13.08 -6.12
C SER A 337 -3.90 13.49 -4.72
N CYS A 338 -5.12 13.99 -4.54
CA CYS A 338 -5.77 13.85 -3.25
C CYS A 338 -6.13 12.38 -3.05
N THR A 339 -5.95 11.86 -1.85
CA THR A 339 -6.50 10.56 -1.46
C THR A 339 -7.40 10.70 -0.24
N MET A 340 -8.46 9.90 -0.20
CA MET A 340 -9.37 9.79 0.94
C MET A 340 -9.53 8.33 1.31
N ILE A 341 -9.21 8.00 2.57
CA ILE A 341 -9.25 6.64 3.10
C ILE A 341 -9.98 6.69 4.43
N LEU A 342 -11.13 6.05 4.46
CA LEU A 342 -12.03 6.02 5.61
C LEU A 342 -12.22 4.56 6.04
N PRO A 343 -11.48 4.07 7.04
CA PRO A 343 -11.73 2.74 7.58
C PRO A 343 -13.06 2.72 8.32
N ASN A 344 -13.76 1.59 8.23
CA ASN A 344 -14.93 1.36 9.09
C ASN A 344 -14.52 1.47 10.56
N ARG A 345 -15.22 2.31 11.32
CA ARG A 345 -14.89 2.59 12.73
C ARG A 345 -15.40 1.47 13.65
N THR A 346 -14.78 0.30 13.54
CA THR A 346 -15.12 -0.89 14.34
C THR A 346 -14.29 -0.91 15.61
N GLN A 347 -14.95 -0.83 16.77
CA GLN A 347 -14.29 -0.80 18.07
C GLN A 347 -13.47 -2.08 18.30
N GLY A 348 -12.20 -1.91 18.66
CA GLY A 348 -11.26 -2.97 18.99
C GLY A 348 -10.92 -3.92 17.85
N ALA A 349 -11.20 -3.53 16.59
CA ALA A 349 -10.74 -4.27 15.42
C ALA A 349 -9.28 -3.94 15.10
N ALA A 350 -8.52 -4.94 14.66
CA ALA A 350 -7.11 -4.76 14.28
C ALA A 350 -6.93 -4.35 12.81
N GLN A 351 -7.92 -4.65 11.97
CA GLN A 351 -7.94 -4.40 10.53
C GLN A 351 -9.32 -3.90 10.11
N ALA A 352 -9.42 -3.25 8.95
CA ALA A 352 -10.70 -2.82 8.41
C ALA A 352 -10.78 -2.90 6.89
N PRO A 353 -11.96 -3.24 6.33
CA PRO A 353 -12.20 -3.03 4.91
C PRO A 353 -12.16 -1.52 4.63
N VAL A 354 -11.55 -1.14 3.52
CA VAL A 354 -11.46 0.25 3.07
C VAL A 354 -11.86 0.37 1.62
N ARG A 355 -12.38 1.55 1.27
CA ARG A 355 -12.64 1.97 -0.11
C ARG A 355 -11.86 3.25 -0.39
N PRO A 356 -10.54 3.16 -0.64
CA PRO A 356 -9.74 4.34 -0.90
C PRO A 356 -10.12 4.92 -2.27
N ILE A 357 -10.21 6.24 -2.36
CA ILE A 357 -10.32 6.94 -3.65
C ILE A 357 -9.16 7.89 -3.82
N ALA A 358 -8.74 8.10 -5.06
CA ALA A 358 -7.85 9.18 -5.43
C ALA A 358 -8.54 10.16 -6.37
N ILE A 359 -8.21 11.45 -6.25
CA ILE A 359 -8.65 12.50 -7.15
C ILE A 359 -7.42 13.23 -7.64
N GLY A 360 -7.12 13.13 -8.94
CA GLY A 360 -5.92 13.72 -9.53
C GLY A 360 -6.06 13.94 -11.03
N SER A 361 -5.18 14.77 -11.58
CA SER A 361 -5.16 15.09 -13.01
C SER A 361 -4.24 14.10 -13.74
N PRO A 362 -4.69 13.45 -14.82
CA PRO A 362 -3.81 12.69 -15.70
C PRO A 362 -2.66 13.56 -16.21
N THR A 363 -1.43 13.05 -16.16
CA THR A 363 -0.36 13.71 -16.93
C THR A 363 -0.54 13.30 -18.39
N ARG A 364 -0.70 14.29 -19.27
CA ARG A 364 -0.90 14.01 -20.70
C ARG A 364 0.39 13.39 -21.25
N PRO A 365 0.33 12.22 -21.93
CA PRO A 365 1.48 11.68 -22.65
C PRO A 365 1.94 12.61 -23.77
#